data_AF-A0A447PGG2-F1
#
_entry.id   AF-A0A447PGG2-F1
#
_cell.length_a   1.000
_cell.length_b   1.000
_cell.length_c   1.000
_cell.angle_alpha   90.00
_cell.angle_beta   90.00
_cell.angle_gamma   90.00
#
_symmetry.space_group_name_H-M   'P 1'
#
loop_
_entity.id
_entity.type
_entity.pdbx_description
1 polymer ?
#
loop_
_entity_poly.entity_id
_entity_poly.type
_entity_poly.pdbx_seq_one_letter_code
_entity_poly.pdbx_strand_id
1 'polypeptide(L)' 'MPITIGNGLLKSEILINPPGNTKETCCKVLWEKIKDLFFSTGKAKADRCLHEMLFADCPPTRERLTEIFF' A
#
# COMPACT_ATOMS: atom_id res chain seq x y z
N MET A 1 18.03 -25.72 -9.66
CA MET A 1 18.09 -27.12 -9.18
C MET A 1 17.60 -27.11 -7.74
N PRO A 2 16.48 -27.78 -7.39
CA PRO A 2 15.97 -27.78 -6.01
C PRO A 2 16.85 -28.66 -5.12
N ILE A 3 17.02 -28.27 -3.85
CA ILE A 3 17.82 -29.01 -2.86
C ILE A 3 16.85 -29.85 -2.01
N THR A 4 17.05 -31.17 -1.99
CA THR A 4 16.28 -32.14 -1.16
C THR A 4 17.06 -32.50 0.10
N ILE A 5 16.43 -32.37 1.29
CA ILE A 5 16.94 -32.91 2.56
C ILE A 5 15.80 -33.73 3.19
N GLY A 6 15.97 -35.06 3.25
CA GLY A 6 14.91 -36.00 3.66
C GLY A 6 13.79 -36.13 2.63
N ASN A 7 12.90 -37.12 2.80
CA ASN A 7 11.79 -37.44 1.88
C ASN A 7 10.71 -36.32 1.72
N GLY A 8 10.96 -35.12 2.23
CA GLY A 8 10.11 -33.95 2.08
C GLY A 8 10.75 -32.94 1.12
N LEU A 9 10.01 -32.58 0.06
CA LEU A 9 10.34 -31.44 -0.77
C LEU A 9 10.26 -30.17 0.11
N LEU A 10 11.39 -29.51 0.37
CA LEU A 10 11.39 -28.17 0.99
C LEU A 10 10.82 -27.18 -0.03
N LYS A 11 9.49 -27.11 -0.12
CA LYS A 11 8.81 -25.93 -0.64
C LYS A 11 9.15 -24.81 0.34
N SER A 12 10.08 -23.94 -0.02
CA SER A 12 10.24 -22.65 0.62
C SER A 12 8.94 -21.86 0.40
N GLU A 13 7.95 -22.08 1.28
CA GLU A 13 6.80 -21.18 1.49
C GLU A 13 7.24 -19.88 2.19
N ILE A 14 8.51 -19.50 2.03
CA ILE A 14 9.01 -18.22 2.47
C ILE A 14 8.70 -17.28 1.31
N LEU A 15 7.58 -16.54 1.45
CA LEU A 15 7.21 -15.35 0.68
C LEU A 15 6.26 -15.53 -0.54
N ILE A 16 5.16 -16.30 -0.43
CA ILE A 16 4.10 -16.28 -1.47
C ILE A 16 2.84 -15.50 -1.05
N ASN A 17 2.75 -15.04 0.21
CA ASN A 17 1.72 -14.09 0.60
C ASN A 17 2.42 -12.80 1.08
N PRO A 18 2.43 -11.70 0.31
CA PRO A 18 2.62 -10.40 0.93
C PRO A 18 1.55 -10.29 2.03
N PRO A 19 1.88 -9.84 3.25
CA PRO A 19 0.87 -9.70 4.28
C PRO A 19 -0.20 -8.80 3.69
N GLY A 20 -1.43 -9.30 3.59
CA GLY A 20 -2.54 -8.66 2.87
C GLY A 20 -2.89 -7.25 3.38
N ASN A 21 -2.22 -6.80 4.46
CA ASN A 21 -2.38 -5.50 5.10
C ASN A 21 -1.13 -4.60 5.04
N THR A 22 -0.06 -4.96 4.33
CA THR A 22 1.20 -4.17 4.34
C THR A 22 1.02 -2.78 3.74
N LYS A 23 0.23 -2.68 2.66
CA LYS A 23 -0.11 -1.41 2.03
C LYS A 23 -0.93 -0.52 2.98
N GLU A 24 -1.94 -1.07 3.65
CA GLU A 24 -2.72 -0.37 4.66
C GLU A 24 -1.87 0.09 5.84
N THR A 25 -0.96 -0.76 6.30
CA THR A 25 -0.04 -0.45 7.39
C THR A 25 0.89 0.71 7.01
N CYS A 26 1.47 0.66 5.81
CA CYS A 26 2.32 1.73 5.30
C CYS A 26 1.55 3.05 5.14
N CYS A 27 0.32 3.01 4.63
CA CYS A 27 -0.47 4.23 4.45
C CYS A 27 -0.97 4.81 5.77
N LYS A 28 -1.27 3.98 6.78
CA LYS A 28 -1.58 4.46 8.13
C LYS A 28 -0.39 5.22 8.72
N VAL A 29 0.82 4.69 8.56
CA VAL A 29 2.05 5.37 9.01
C VAL A 29 2.26 6.68 8.24
N LEU A 30 2.05 6.67 6.92
CA LEU A 30 2.14 7.88 6.10
C LEU A 30 1.12 8.93 6.57
N TRP A 31 -0.14 8.54 6.72
CA TRP A 31 -1.23 9.41 7.17
C TRP A 31 -0.92 10.06 8.51
N GLU A 32 -0.44 9.31 9.50
CA GLU A 32 -0.06 9.84 10.80
C GLU A 32 1.03 10.92 10.73
N LYS A 33 1.88 10.91 9.69
CA LYS A 33 2.92 11.91 9.48
C LYS A 33 2.42 13.17 8.76
N ILE A 34 1.39 13.06 7.93
CA ILE A 34 0.92 14.16 7.06
C ILE A 34 -0.45 14.73 7.45
N LYS A 35 -1.22 14.05 8.29
CA LYS A 35 -2.58 14.44 8.66
C LYS A 35 -2.68 15.86 9.23
N ASP A 36 -1.61 16.35 9.85
CA ASP A 36 -1.60 17.68 10.49
C ASP A 36 -1.24 18.81 9.52
N LEU A 37 -0.89 18.49 8.26
CA LEU A 37 -0.74 19.45 7.18
C LEU A 37 -2.10 19.94 6.64
N PHE A 38 -3.17 19.16 6.86
CA PHE A 38 -4.49 19.45 6.32
C PHE A 38 -5.44 19.94 7.43
N PHE A 39 -6.21 20.99 7.16
CA PHE A 39 -7.16 21.55 8.14
C PHE A 39 -8.59 21.04 7.92
N SER A 40 -9.24 20.56 8.99
CA SER A 40 -10.68 20.21 9.03
C SER A 40 -11.14 19.40 7.80
N THR A 41 -11.99 19.97 6.94
CA THR A 41 -12.48 19.37 5.68
C THR A 41 -11.37 18.91 4.74
N GLY A 42 -10.19 19.56 4.78
CA GLY A 42 -9.01 19.16 4.05
C GLY A 42 -8.48 17.78 4.44
N LYS A 43 -8.62 17.36 5.71
CA LYS A 43 -8.21 16.01 6.15
C LYS A 43 -9.05 14.94 5.45
N ALA A 44 -10.36 15.10 5.42
CA ALA A 44 -11.26 14.14 4.76
C ALA A 44 -11.04 14.08 3.24
N LYS A 45 -10.69 15.20 2.60
CA LYS A 45 -10.34 15.23 1.17
C LYS A 45 -8.99 14.53 0.92
N ALA A 46 -7.98 14.81 1.74
CA ALA A 46 -6.66 14.19 1.63
C ALA A 46 -6.71 12.67 1.85
N ASP A 47 -7.51 12.21 2.82
CA ASP A 47 -7.73 10.78 3.06
C ASP A 47 -8.30 10.07 1.82
N ARG A 48 -9.33 10.67 1.18
CA ARG A 48 -9.88 10.15 -0.09
C ARG A 48 -8.86 10.16 -1.23
N CYS A 49 -8.04 11.21 -1.33
CA CYS A 49 -6.98 11.31 -2.34
C CYS A 49 -5.90 10.22 -2.17
N LEU A 50 -5.50 9.93 -0.93
CA LEU A 50 -4.57 8.83 -0.62
C LEU A 50 -5.20 7.48 -0.92
N HIS A 51 -6.49 7.33 -0.61
CA HIS A 51 -7.24 6.11 -0.95
C HIS A 51 -7.28 5.87 -2.46
N GLU A 52 -7.57 6.91 -3.24
CA GLU A 52 -7.57 6.85 -4.70
C GLU A 52 -6.18 6.50 -5.25
N MET A 53 -5.11 7.05 -4.65
CA MET A 53 -3.75 6.81 -5.11
C MET A 53 -3.20 5.41 -4.80
N LEU A 54 -3.55 4.84 -3.64
CA LEU A 54 -2.85 3.66 -3.10
C LEU A 54 -3.74 2.43 -2.91
N PHE A 55 -5.07 2.61 -2.85
CA PHE A 55 -6.04 1.56 -2.50
C PHE A 55 -7.18 1.38 -3.52
N ALA A 56 -7.21 2.16 -4.60
CA ALA A 56 -8.16 1.93 -5.68
C ALA A 56 -7.86 0.62 -6.42
N ASP A 57 -8.91 0.00 -6.98
CA ASP A 57 -8.80 -1.25 -7.75
C ASP A 57 -7.87 -1.11 -8.97
N CYS A 58 -7.76 0.12 -9.50
CA CYS A 58 -6.85 0.46 -10.58
C CYS A 58 -5.98 1.65 -10.15
N PRO A 59 -4.65 1.60 -10.33
CA PRO A 59 -3.78 2.74 -10.05
C PRO A 59 -4.16 3.94 -10.96
N PRO A 60 -4.07 5.17 -10.45
CA PRO A 60 -4.43 6.36 -11.23
C PRO A 60 -3.50 6.53 -12.44
N THR A 61 -4.03 7.19 -13.49
CA THR A 61 -3.21 7.64 -14.62
C THR A 61 -2.20 8.69 -14.17
N ARG A 62 -1.15 8.93 -14.97
CA ARG A 62 -0.12 9.91 -14.63
C ARG A 62 -0.69 11.33 -14.45
N GLU A 63 -1.62 11.73 -15.31
CA GLU A 63 -2.28 13.03 -15.22
C GLU A 63 -3.07 13.11 -13.90
N ARG A 64 -3.83 12.06 -13.56
CA ARG A 64 -4.60 12.01 -12.32
C ARG A 64 -3.74 11.97 -11.07
N LEU A 65 -2.61 11.26 -11.11
CA LEU A 65 -1.63 11.25 -10.02
C LEU A 65 -1.07 12.66 -9.76
N THR A 66 -0.87 13.44 -10.82
CA THR A 66 -0.41 14.82 -10.71
C THR A 66 -1.49 15.69 -10.08
N GLU A 67 -2.76 15.53 -10.46
CA GLU A 67 -3.89 16.21 -9.82
C GLU A 67 -4.09 15.86 -8.34
N ILE A 68 -3.74 14.64 -7.94
CA ILE A 68 -3.81 14.20 -6.53
C ILE A 68 -2.68 14.84 -5.70
N PHE A 69 -1.52 15.10 -6.32
CA PHE A 69 -0.36 15.65 -5.64
C PHE A 69 -0.49 17.15 -5.34
N PHE A 70 -1.13 17.91 -6.23
CA PHE A 70 -1.29 19.38 -6.14
C PHE A 70 -2.61 19.78 -5.47
#